data_AF-A0A955V5U5-F1
#
_entry.id   AF-A0A955V5U5-F1
#
_cell.length_a   1.000
_cell.length_b   1.000
_cell.length_c   1.000
_cell.angle_alpha   90.00
_cell.angle_beta   90.00
_cell.angle_gamma   90.00
#
_symmetry.space_group_name_H-M   'P 1'
#
loop_
_entity.id
_entity.type
_entity.pdbx_description
1 polymer ?
#
loop_
_entity_poly.entity_id
_entity_poly.type
_entity_poly.pdbx_seq_one_letter_code
_entity_poly.pdbx_strand_id
1 'polypeptide(L)'
;MTRRERMAKTLHRIASVHEKQAVLDVSRAEAARQDAERAVDDVERLDREAETALVGDGTLSGMDRELLWAHRTWVRTERKHTAERLELAEQRAAGARDAHAQRKMDLHRTETVRDKVVKSESAEREGKAQRESDDLSSMRWNAGHGE
;
A
#
# COMPACT_ATOMS: atom_id res chain seq x y z
N MET A 1 -32.70 -5.74 -3.28
CA MET A 1 -31.52 -5.12 -2.64
C MET A 1 -31.92 -3.79 -2.01
N THR A 2 -31.71 -3.60 -0.72
CA THR A 2 -32.12 -2.42 0.04
C THR A 2 -31.09 -1.29 -0.02
N ARG A 3 -31.44 -0.10 0.51
CA ARG A 3 -30.54 1.06 0.55
C ARG A 3 -29.27 0.77 1.36
N ARG A 4 -29.40 0.04 2.48
CA ARG A 4 -28.26 -0.31 3.35
C ARG A 4 -27.29 -1.24 2.63
N GLU A 5 -27.79 -2.29 1.96
CA GLU A 5 -26.96 -3.21 1.15
C GLU A 5 -26.21 -2.48 0.04
N ARG A 6 -26.88 -1.56 -0.68
CA ARG A 6 -26.24 -0.72 -1.70
C ARG A 6 -25.09 0.09 -1.13
N MET A 7 -25.32 0.76 0.00
CA MET A 7 -24.32 1.62 0.62
C MET A 7 -23.11 0.82 1.13
N ALA A 8 -23.35 -0.33 1.79
CA ALA A 8 -22.28 -1.21 2.25
C ALA A 8 -21.43 -1.76 1.09
N LYS A 9 -22.08 -2.15 -0.02
CA LYS A 9 -21.37 -2.58 -1.24
C LYS A 9 -20.50 -1.47 -1.83
N THR A 10 -21.01 -0.24 -1.88
CA THR A 10 -20.24 0.92 -2.37
C THR A 10 -19.04 1.22 -1.49
N LEU A 11 -19.22 1.26 -0.16
CA LEU A 11 -18.11 1.51 0.78
C LEU A 11 -17.02 0.44 0.67
N HIS A 12 -17.40 -0.84 0.60
CA HIS A 12 -16.45 -1.94 0.40
C HIS A 12 -15.71 -1.82 -0.93
N ARG A 13 -16.40 -1.43 -2.01
CA ARG A 13 -15.76 -1.21 -3.32
C ARG A 13 -14.74 -0.07 -3.26
N ILE A 14 -15.07 1.05 -2.61
CA ILE A 14 -14.15 2.18 -2.43
C ILE A 14 -12.91 1.73 -1.62
N ALA A 15 -13.12 1.03 -0.50
CA ALA A 15 -12.02 0.52 0.31
C ALA A 15 -11.13 -0.46 -0.48
N SER A 16 -11.71 -1.31 -1.32
CA SER A 16 -10.96 -2.23 -2.19
C SER A 16 -10.12 -1.49 -3.23
N VAL A 17 -10.63 -0.40 -3.81
CA VAL A 17 -9.86 0.44 -4.74
C VAL A 17 -8.70 1.12 -4.00
N HIS A 18 -8.93 1.64 -2.80
CA HIS A 18 -7.87 2.28 -2.01
C HIS A 18 -6.78 1.29 -1.58
N GLU A 19 -7.14 0.05 -1.22
CA GLU A 19 -6.18 -1.00 -0.89
C GLU A 19 -5.32 -1.36 -2.11
N LYS A 20 -5.93 -1.55 -3.28
CA LYS A 20 -5.20 -1.82 -4.53
C LYS A 20 -4.27 -0.66 -4.91
N GLN A 21 -4.71 0.58 -4.73
CA GLN A 21 -3.86 1.74 -4.98
C GLN A 21 -2.66 1.76 -4.02
N ALA A 22 -2.88 1.46 -2.74
CA ALA A 22 -1.80 1.41 -1.76
C ALA A 22 -0.78 0.30 -2.06
N VAL A 23 -1.18 -0.85 -2.62
CA VAL A 23 -0.25 -1.89 -3.11
C VAL A 23 0.66 -1.35 -4.21
N LEU A 24 0.09 -0.60 -5.16
CA LEU A 24 0.86 0.02 -6.25
C LEU A 24 1.81 1.09 -5.71
N ASP A 25 1.38 1.88 -4.73
CA ASP A 25 2.18 2.91 -4.11
C ASP A 25 3.37 2.31 -3.34
N VAL A 26 3.16 1.22 -2.61
CA VAL A 26 4.25 0.43 -2.00
C VAL A 26 5.23 -0.03 -3.07
N SER A 27 4.75 -0.66 -4.14
CA SER A 27 5.61 -1.19 -5.20
C SER A 27 6.48 -0.08 -5.84
N ARG A 28 5.91 1.11 -6.06
CA ARG A 28 6.64 2.27 -6.59
C ARG A 28 7.67 2.80 -5.59
N ALA A 29 7.31 2.88 -4.30
CA ALA A 29 8.22 3.35 -3.27
C ALA A 29 9.39 2.38 -3.07
N GLU A 30 9.16 1.07 -3.13
CA GLU A 30 10.23 0.06 -3.10
C GLU A 30 11.16 0.16 -4.30
N ALA A 31 10.62 0.35 -5.50
CA ALA A 31 11.44 0.52 -6.70
C ALA A 31 12.35 1.75 -6.56
N ALA A 32 11.80 2.88 -6.10
CA ALA A 32 12.58 4.09 -5.84
C ALA A 32 13.65 3.89 -4.74
N ARG A 33 13.36 3.10 -3.70
CA ARG A 33 14.33 2.71 -2.66
C ARG A 33 15.47 1.88 -3.26
N GLN A 34 15.15 0.86 -4.05
CA GLN A 34 16.15 0.02 -4.72
C GLN A 34 17.01 0.81 -5.70
N ASP A 35 16.43 1.75 -6.44
CA ASP A 35 17.18 2.61 -7.36
C ASP A 35 18.13 3.56 -6.59
N ALA A 36 17.72 4.03 -5.41
CA ALA A 36 18.59 4.81 -4.53
C ALA A 36 19.72 3.96 -3.93
N GLU A 37 19.44 2.72 -3.51
CA GLU A 37 20.47 1.76 -3.05
C GLU A 37 21.51 1.52 -4.15
N ARG A 38 21.07 1.25 -5.38
CA ARG A 38 21.97 1.07 -6.53
C ARG A 38 22.83 2.31 -6.81
N ALA A 39 22.26 3.51 -6.67
CA ALA A 39 23.02 4.73 -6.86
C ALA A 39 24.16 4.88 -5.84
N VAL A 40 23.94 4.45 -4.58
CA VAL A 40 25.00 4.41 -3.56
C VAL A 40 26.09 3.42 -3.98
N ASP A 41 25.70 2.20 -4.37
CA ASP A 41 26.65 1.17 -4.82
C ASP A 41 27.47 1.62 -6.05
N ASP A 42 26.83 2.32 -6.99
CA ASP A 42 27.48 2.87 -8.17
C ASP A 42 28.49 3.96 -7.82
N VAL A 43 28.17 4.86 -6.89
CA VAL A 43 29.14 5.87 -6.40
C VAL A 43 30.34 5.18 -5.77
N GLU A 44 30.13 4.17 -4.92
CA GLU A 44 31.22 3.41 -4.30
C GLU A 44 32.07 2.62 -5.30
N ARG A 45 31.45 2.09 -6.35
CA ARG A 45 32.15 1.39 -7.43
C ARG A 45 32.98 2.37 -8.27
N LEU A 46 32.37 3.47 -8.72
CA LEU A 46 33.03 4.49 -9.52
C LEU A 46 34.16 5.17 -8.75
N ASP A 47 34.01 5.40 -7.43
CA ASP A 47 35.08 5.91 -6.58
C ASP A 47 36.30 4.99 -6.59
N ARG A 48 36.10 3.69 -6.38
CA ARG A 48 37.19 2.70 -6.40
C ARG A 48 37.87 2.61 -7.77
N GLU A 49 37.09 2.62 -8.85
CA GLU A 49 37.62 2.60 -10.22
C GLU A 49 38.47 3.85 -10.50
N ALA A 50 37.99 5.03 -10.10
CA ALA A 50 38.69 6.29 -10.29
C ALA A 50 39.94 6.42 -9.42
N GLU A 51 39.88 6.03 -8.13
CA GLU A 51 41.07 6.01 -7.27
C GLU A 51 42.13 5.05 -7.81
N THR A 52 41.75 3.86 -8.28
CA THR A 52 42.67 2.90 -8.88
C THR A 52 43.33 3.49 -10.14
N ALA A 53 42.55 4.13 -11.01
CA ALA A 53 43.06 4.73 -12.24
C ALA A 53 44.01 5.90 -11.99
N LEU A 54 43.71 6.75 -11.00
CA LEU A 54 44.51 7.93 -10.67
C LEU A 54 45.77 7.59 -9.88
N VAL A 55 45.71 6.63 -8.95
CA VAL A 55 46.87 6.24 -8.12
C VAL A 55 47.84 5.34 -8.88
N GLY A 56 47.34 4.52 -9.83
CA GLY A 56 48.17 3.71 -10.72
C GLY A 56 49.19 2.84 -9.97
N ASP A 57 50.46 2.92 -10.38
CA ASP A 57 51.61 2.20 -9.78
C ASP A 57 52.29 2.95 -8.61
N GLY A 58 51.74 4.10 -8.20
CA GLY A 58 52.22 4.88 -7.05
C GLY A 58 53.02 6.14 -7.40
N THR A 59 53.34 6.39 -8.67
CA THR A 59 53.95 7.67 -9.10
C THR A 59 52.91 8.65 -9.62
N LEU A 60 52.46 9.56 -8.74
CA LEU A 60 51.51 10.63 -9.07
C LEU A 60 52.24 11.86 -9.60
N SER A 61 51.91 12.29 -10.83
CA SER A 61 52.33 13.61 -11.30
C SER A 61 51.60 14.73 -10.54
N GLY A 62 52.05 15.99 -10.69
CA GLY A 62 51.38 17.14 -10.08
C GLY A 62 49.92 17.27 -10.50
N MET A 63 49.61 16.98 -11.77
CA MET A 63 48.26 17.05 -12.31
C MET A 63 47.38 15.89 -11.82
N ASP A 64 47.93 14.68 -11.70
CA ASP A 64 47.19 13.52 -11.15
C ASP A 64 46.82 13.75 -9.68
N ARG A 65 47.69 14.41 -8.91
CA ARG A 65 47.40 14.79 -7.52
C ARG A 65 46.26 15.80 -7.43
N GLU A 66 46.19 16.77 -8.33
CA GLU A 66 45.08 17.73 -8.40
C GLU A 66 43.76 17.04 -8.79
N LEU A 67 43.79 16.14 -9.78
CA LEU A 67 42.63 15.35 -10.19
C LEU A 67 42.13 14.45 -9.06
N LEU A 68 43.02 13.78 -8.34
CA LEU A 68 42.68 12.94 -7.18
C LEU A 68 42.05 13.75 -6.05
N TRP A 69 42.56 14.97 -5.79
CA TRP A 69 41.97 15.86 -4.81
C TRP A 69 40.56 16.33 -5.20
N ALA A 70 40.38 16.70 -6.47
CA ALA A 70 39.07 17.08 -7.02
C ALA A 70 38.06 15.93 -6.96
N HIS A 71 38.48 14.72 -7.38
CA HIS A 71 37.69 13.49 -7.32
C HIS A 71 37.22 13.19 -5.89
N ARG A 72 38.13 13.16 -4.92
CA ARG A 72 37.79 12.90 -3.50
C ARG A 72 36.83 13.92 -2.91
N THR A 73 36.96 15.18 -3.32
CA THR A 73 36.06 16.25 -2.89
C THR A 73 34.67 16.06 -3.48
N TRP A 74 34.58 15.71 -4.76
CA TRP A 74 33.33 15.41 -5.44
C TRP A 74 32.65 14.17 -4.84
N VAL A 75 33.35 13.04 -4.72
CA VAL A 75 32.80 11.79 -4.17
C VAL A 75 32.27 11.98 -2.75
N ARG A 76 32.96 12.74 -1.88
CA ARG A 76 32.46 13.01 -0.53
C ARG A 76 31.10 13.70 -0.56
N THR A 77 30.93 14.66 -1.46
CA THR A 77 29.66 15.38 -1.64
C THR A 77 28.60 14.44 -2.21
N GLU A 78 28.96 13.66 -3.23
CA GLU A 78 28.03 12.75 -3.89
C GLU A 78 27.54 11.65 -2.94
N ARG A 79 28.44 11.03 -2.16
CA ARG A 79 28.09 10.06 -1.10
C ARG A 79 27.05 10.62 -0.13
N LYS A 80 27.23 11.87 0.29
CA LYS A 80 26.29 12.55 1.18
C LYS A 80 24.92 12.69 0.52
N HIS A 81 24.88 13.19 -0.71
CA HIS A 81 23.62 13.37 -1.44
C HIS A 81 22.92 12.03 -1.73
N THR A 82 23.65 10.99 -2.12
CA THR A 82 23.05 9.67 -2.36
C THR A 82 22.56 9.02 -1.08
N ALA A 83 23.26 9.19 0.04
CA ALA A 83 22.79 8.73 1.35
C ALA A 83 21.50 9.44 1.80
N GLU A 84 21.43 10.77 1.68
CA GLU A 84 20.22 11.54 1.98
C GLU A 84 19.03 11.13 1.10
N ARG A 85 19.29 10.85 -0.19
CA ARG A 85 18.27 10.35 -1.13
C ARG A 85 17.79 8.94 -0.75
N LEU A 86 18.70 8.06 -0.35
CA LEU A 86 18.36 6.72 0.11
C LEU A 86 17.50 6.79 1.38
N GLU A 87 17.90 7.58 2.37
CA GLU A 87 17.13 7.76 3.60
C GLU A 87 15.70 8.25 3.31
N LEU A 88 15.55 9.25 2.43
CA LEU A 88 14.23 9.74 2.02
C LEU A 88 13.40 8.66 1.31
N ALA A 89 14.03 7.83 0.48
CA ALA A 89 13.36 6.73 -0.22
C ALA A 89 12.93 5.62 0.76
N GLU A 90 13.74 5.30 1.76
CA GLU A 90 13.42 4.37 2.83
C GLU A 90 12.23 4.85 3.67
N GLN A 91 12.24 6.13 4.08
CA GLN A 91 11.12 6.73 4.81
C GLN A 91 9.82 6.68 3.98
N ARG A 92 9.89 6.96 2.68
CA ARG A 92 8.73 6.86 1.77
C ARG A 92 8.23 5.43 1.63
N ALA A 93 9.12 4.45 1.49
CA ALA A 93 8.75 3.04 1.42
C ALA A 93 8.10 2.58 2.72
N ALA A 94 8.65 2.94 3.89
CA ALA A 94 8.05 2.67 5.18
C ALA A 94 6.65 3.29 5.31
N GLY A 95 6.51 4.58 4.99
CA GLY A 95 5.21 5.26 5.02
C GLY A 95 4.17 4.65 4.07
N ALA A 96 4.59 4.18 2.88
CA ALA A 96 3.71 3.49 1.95
C ALA A 96 3.24 2.13 2.50
N ARG A 97 4.12 1.38 3.16
CA ARG A 97 3.77 0.10 3.81
C ARG A 97 2.77 0.31 4.96
N ASP A 98 2.98 1.32 5.79
CA ASP A 98 2.08 1.67 6.88
C ASP A 98 0.70 2.10 6.35
N ALA A 99 0.68 2.91 5.29
CA ALA A 99 -0.55 3.30 4.63
C ALA A 99 -1.29 2.08 4.05
N HIS A 100 -0.59 1.15 3.40
CA HIS A 100 -1.17 -0.10 2.89
C HIS A 100 -1.76 -0.96 4.02
N ALA A 101 -1.04 -1.12 5.13
CA ALA A 101 -1.53 -1.83 6.30
C ALA A 101 -2.84 -1.21 6.82
N GLN A 102 -2.91 0.12 6.92
CA GLN A 102 -4.14 0.82 7.33
C GLN A 102 -5.28 0.61 6.32
N ARG A 103 -5.02 0.69 5.01
CA ARG A 103 -6.05 0.43 3.98
C ARG A 103 -6.56 -1.00 4.00
N LYS A 104 -5.70 -1.97 4.28
CA LYS A 104 -6.08 -3.38 4.46
C LYS A 104 -7.01 -3.56 5.66
N MET A 105 -6.73 -2.90 6.77
CA MET A 105 -7.63 -2.89 7.94
C MET A 105 -8.99 -2.27 7.61
N ASP A 106 -9.00 -1.14 6.89
CA ASP A 106 -10.24 -0.47 6.49
C ASP A 106 -11.07 -1.34 5.53
N LEU A 107 -10.44 -2.03 4.58
CA LEU A 107 -11.09 -3.00 3.71
C LEU A 107 -11.77 -4.10 4.52
N HIS A 108 -11.04 -4.70 5.46
CA HIS A 108 -11.59 -5.74 6.33
C HIS A 108 -12.76 -5.26 7.20
N ARG A 109 -12.69 -4.02 7.73
CA ARG A 109 -13.79 -3.40 8.46
C ARG A 109 -15.04 -3.25 7.57
N THR A 110 -14.87 -2.75 6.34
CA THR A 110 -16.01 -2.60 5.42
C THR A 110 -16.61 -3.93 4.97
N GLU A 111 -15.79 -4.96 4.83
CA GLU A 111 -16.26 -6.33 4.59
C GLU A 111 -17.11 -6.85 5.74
N THR A 112 -16.64 -6.69 6.98
CA THR A 112 -17.39 -7.10 8.18
C THR A 112 -18.74 -6.38 8.27
N VAL A 113 -18.77 -5.07 7.99
CA VAL A 113 -20.02 -4.29 7.98
C VAL A 113 -20.96 -4.77 6.88
N ARG A 114 -20.44 -5.01 5.67
CA ARG A 114 -21.23 -5.54 4.55
C ARG A 114 -21.89 -6.87 4.92
N ASP A 115 -21.13 -7.79 5.51
CA ASP A 115 -21.64 -9.12 5.86
C ASP A 115 -22.70 -9.03 6.97
N LYS A 116 -22.53 -8.11 7.94
CA LYS A 116 -23.57 -7.83 8.96
C LYS A 116 -24.85 -7.28 8.34
N VAL A 117 -24.74 -6.34 7.38
CA VAL A 117 -25.90 -5.78 6.69
C VAL A 117 -26.63 -6.85 5.89
N VAL A 118 -25.91 -7.70 5.16
CA VAL A 118 -26.54 -8.80 4.39
C VAL A 118 -27.27 -9.76 5.34
N LYS A 119 -26.65 -10.14 6.46
CA LYS A 119 -27.29 -11.00 7.47
C LYS A 119 -28.53 -10.38 8.08
N SER A 120 -28.49 -9.12 8.49
CA SER A 120 -29.66 -8.44 9.07
C SER A 120 -30.81 -8.33 8.08
N GLU A 121 -30.50 -8.04 6.81
CA GLU A 121 -31.52 -7.88 5.77
C GLU A 121 -32.13 -9.21 5.33
N SER A 122 -31.38 -10.32 5.39
CA SER A 122 -31.93 -11.68 5.22
C SER A 122 -32.89 -12.03 6.36
N ALA A 123 -32.46 -11.81 7.61
CA ALA A 123 -33.28 -12.07 8.78
C ALA A 123 -34.57 -11.22 8.81
N GLU A 124 -34.50 -9.95 8.39
CA GLU A 124 -35.69 -9.09 8.26
C GLU A 124 -36.67 -9.63 7.19
N ARG A 125 -36.18 -10.16 6.06
CA ARG A 125 -37.02 -10.75 5.01
C ARG A 125 -37.66 -12.05 5.46
N GLU A 126 -36.89 -12.94 6.07
CA GLU A 126 -37.36 -14.22 6.61
C GLU A 126 -38.41 -13.97 7.70
N GLY A 127 -38.15 -13.06 8.64
CA GLY A 127 -39.09 -12.69 9.69
C GLY A 127 -40.35 -11.97 9.18
N LYS A 128 -40.30 -11.32 8.01
CA LYS A 128 -41.49 -10.77 7.35
C LYS A 128 -42.30 -11.87 6.66
N ALA A 129 -41.63 -12.75 5.91
CA ALA A 129 -42.28 -13.88 5.23
C ALA A 129 -42.94 -14.84 6.23
N GLN A 130 -42.31 -15.10 7.37
CA GLN A 130 -42.89 -15.94 8.43
C GLN A 130 -44.18 -15.32 8.98
N ARG A 131 -44.16 -14.01 9.31
CA ARG A 131 -45.36 -13.30 9.79
C ARG A 131 -46.48 -13.31 8.76
N GLU A 132 -46.18 -13.07 7.48
CA GLU A 132 -47.16 -13.16 6.39
C GLU A 132 -47.75 -14.58 6.27
N SER A 133 -46.93 -15.62 6.43
CA SER A 133 -47.38 -17.02 6.44
C SER A 133 -48.27 -17.35 7.64
N ASP A 134 -47.91 -16.86 8.83
CA ASP A 134 -48.67 -17.07 10.06
C ASP A 134 -50.03 -16.35 10.00
N ASP A 135 -50.06 -15.12 9.48
CA ASP A 135 -51.29 -14.34 9.28
C ASP A 135 -52.25 -15.04 8.30
N LEU A 136 -51.73 -15.53 7.17
CA LEU A 136 -52.52 -16.29 6.19
C LEU A 136 -53.05 -17.60 6.77
N SER A 137 -52.25 -18.29 7.58
CA SER A 137 -52.66 -19.53 8.25
C SER A 137 -53.78 -19.28 9.27
N SER A 138 -53.68 -18.19 10.03
CA SER A 138 -54.71 -17.73 10.97
C SER A 138 -56.02 -17.35 10.26
N MET A 139 -55.94 -16.58 9.16
CA MET A 139 -57.11 -16.24 8.34
C MET A 139 -57.79 -17.49 7.77
N ARG A 140 -57.01 -18.46 7.28
CA ARG A 140 -57.54 -19.74 6.76
C ARG A 140 -58.23 -20.57 7.83
N TRP A 141 -57.69 -20.61 9.04
CA TRP A 141 -58.29 -21.33 10.17
C TRP A 141 -59.61 -20.69 10.61
N ASN A 142 -59.65 -19.36 10.74
CA ASN A 142 -60.87 -18.62 11.10
C ASN A 142 -61.99 -18.76 10.04
N ALA A 143 -61.63 -18.83 8.75
CA ALA A 143 -62.61 -19.01 7.67
C ALA A 143 -63.20 -20.44 7.59
N GLY A 144 -62.52 -21.46 8.14
CA GLY A 144 -62.95 -22.85 8.08
C GLY A 144 -63.72 -23.37 9.30
N HIS A 145 -63.76 -22.59 10.39
CA HIS A 145 -64.37 -23.00 11.67
C HIS A 145 -65.45 -22.02 12.17
N GLY A 146 -65.93 -21.12 11.31
CA GLY A 146 -66.96 -20.12 11.62
C GLY A 146 -68.40 -20.50 11.25
N GLU A 147 -68.68 -21.76 10.91
CA GLU A 147 -70.04 -22.30 10.69
C GLU A 147 -70.48 -23.19 11.87
#